data_AF-A0A143BI09-F1
#
_entry.id   AF-A0A143BI09-F1
#
_cell.length_a   1.000
_cell.length_b   1.000
_cell.length_c   1.000
_cell.angle_alpha   90.00
_cell.angle_beta   90.00
_cell.angle_gamma   90.00
#
_symmetry.space_group_name_H-M   'P 1'
#
loop_
_entity.id
_entity.type
_entity.pdbx_description
1 polymer ?
#
loop_
_entity_poly.entity_id
_entity_poly.type
_entity_poly.pdbx_seq_one_letter_code
_entity_poly.pdbx_strand_id
1 'polypeptide(L)'
;MHERDEWLAQWSRTVTEVERGYELTFDDYLNDLDVRHALRVIEEHHDQWADLLELDTRFKNASFPSGRCVWGEENAAAEGWDREKHWYYWLLPKKQGLAFEAEY
;
A
#
# COMPACT_ATOMS: atom_id res chain seq x y z
N MET A 1 13.13 5.47 19.05
CA MET A 1 12.44 4.45 18.24
C MET A 1 12.75 4.84 16.80
N HIS A 2 13.27 3.92 15.98
CA HIS A 2 13.71 4.29 14.63
C HIS A 2 12.46 4.46 13.75
N GLU A 3 12.39 5.53 12.95
CA GLU A 3 11.30 5.86 11.99
C GLU A 3 10.80 4.64 11.19
N ARG A 4 11.74 3.76 10.86
CA ARG A 4 11.52 2.42 10.30
C ARG A 4 10.45 1.58 11.02
N ASP A 5 10.59 1.41 12.34
CA ASP A 5 9.74 0.52 13.13
C ASP A 5 8.32 1.09 13.22
N GLU A 6 8.19 2.42 13.20
CA GLU A 6 6.92 3.13 13.17
C GLU A 6 6.20 2.93 11.84
N TRP A 7 6.91 3.03 10.71
CA TRP A 7 6.33 2.76 9.39
C TRP A 7 5.96 1.30 9.21
N LEU A 8 6.76 0.35 9.71
CA LEU A 8 6.40 -1.07 9.67
C LEU A 8 5.15 -1.36 10.52
N ALA A 9 5.03 -0.72 11.68
CA ALA A 9 3.84 -0.83 12.52
C ALA A 9 2.60 -0.19 11.89
N GLN A 10 2.75 0.95 11.18
CA GLN A 10 1.67 1.55 10.39
C GLN A 10 1.28 0.63 9.23
N TRP A 11 2.23 0.12 8.45
CA TRP A 11 1.93 -0.80 7.35
C TRP A 11 1.21 -2.06 7.84
N SER A 12 1.64 -2.63 8.96
CA SER A 12 0.95 -3.78 9.59
C SER A 12 -0.51 -3.49 9.93
N ARG A 13 -0.83 -2.26 10.37
CA ARG A 13 -2.21 -1.82 10.62
C ARG A 13 -3.01 -1.73 9.31
N THR A 14 -2.47 -1.07 8.29
CA THR A 14 -3.08 -1.00 6.96
C THR A 14 -3.39 -2.40 6.41
N VAL A 15 -2.44 -3.34 6.47
CA VAL A 15 -2.66 -4.73 6.02
C VAL A 15 -3.81 -5.38 6.78
N THR A 16 -3.86 -5.18 8.10
CA THR A 16 -4.95 -5.73 8.94
C THR A 16 -6.31 -5.13 8.58
N GLU A 17 -6.38 -3.85 8.25
CA GLU A 17 -7.61 -3.17 7.84
C GLU A 17 -8.07 -3.67 6.46
N VAL A 18 -7.16 -3.80 5.50
CA VAL A 18 -7.45 -4.35 4.16
C VAL A 18 -7.95 -5.80 4.22
N GLU A 19 -7.40 -6.64 5.10
CA GLU A 19 -7.86 -8.03 5.30
C GLU A 19 -9.30 -8.12 5.84
N ARG A 20 -9.65 -7.21 6.77
CA ARG A 20 -10.95 -7.17 7.44
C ARG A 20 -12.03 -6.57 6.55
N GLY A 21 -11.67 -5.56 5.77
CA GLY A 21 -12.56 -4.67 5.04
C GLY A 21 -12.12 -3.25 5.32
N TYR A 22 -11.66 -2.54 4.30
CA TYR A 22 -11.10 -1.21 4.47
C TYR A 22 -12.24 -0.19 4.58
N GLU A 23 -12.52 0.29 5.79
CA GLU A 23 -13.69 1.11 6.11
C GLU A 23 -13.48 2.62 5.91
N LEU A 24 -12.23 3.05 5.75
CA LEU A 24 -11.86 4.45 5.54
C LEU A 24 -12.07 4.88 4.08
N THR A 25 -11.70 6.13 3.77
CA THR A 25 -11.91 6.74 2.46
C THR A 25 -10.90 6.26 1.40
N PHE A 26 -11.11 6.64 0.13
CA PHE A 26 -10.12 6.33 -0.91
C PHE A 26 -8.84 7.15 -0.72
N ASP A 27 -8.94 8.40 -0.27
CA ASP A 27 -7.78 9.23 0.06
C ASP A 27 -6.96 8.66 1.23
N ASP A 28 -7.64 8.18 2.29
CA ASP A 28 -6.97 7.48 3.41
C ASP A 28 -6.18 6.27 2.90
N TYR A 29 -6.75 5.52 1.95
CA TYR A 29 -6.07 4.38 1.35
C TYR A 29 -4.82 4.81 0.58
N LEU A 30 -4.87 5.89 -0.20
CA LEU A 30 -3.71 6.42 -0.91
C LEU A 30 -2.58 6.81 0.07
N ASN A 31 -2.94 7.51 1.15
CA ASN A 31 -2.00 7.88 2.21
C ASN A 31 -1.35 6.66 2.88
N ASP A 32 -2.13 5.60 3.11
CA ASP A 32 -1.62 4.34 3.66
C ASP A 32 -0.65 3.62 2.70
N LEU A 33 -0.90 3.66 1.39
CA LEU A 33 0.02 3.10 0.38
C LEU A 33 1.36 3.86 0.35
N ASP A 34 1.35 5.16 0.62
CA ASP A 34 2.59 5.96 0.68
C ASP A 34 3.51 5.52 1.83
N VAL A 35 2.96 4.93 2.89
CA VAL A 35 3.77 4.29 3.95
C VAL A 35 4.56 3.11 3.38
N ARG A 36 3.95 2.29 2.51
CA ARG A 36 4.67 1.20 1.83
C ARG A 36 5.71 1.73 0.85
N HIS A 37 5.44 2.87 0.21
CA HIS A 37 6.42 3.56 -0.62
C HIS A 37 7.62 4.05 0.21
N ALA A 38 7.37 4.70 1.34
CA ALA A 38 8.42 5.15 2.25
C ALA A 38 9.29 3.97 2.74
N LEU A 39 8.66 2.84 3.09
CA LEU A 39 9.35 1.59 3.42
C LEU A 39 10.25 1.08 2.26
N ARG A 40 9.81 1.17 1.01
CA ARG A 40 10.59 0.79 -0.17
C ARG A 40 11.86 1.64 -0.30
N VAL A 41 11.72 2.96 -0.14
CA VAL A 41 12.84 3.90 -0.27
C VAL A 41 13.94 3.60 0.75
N ILE A 42 13.57 3.20 1.98
CA ILE A 42 14.56 2.83 3.00
C ILE A 42 15.03 1.36 2.90
N GLU A 43 14.24 0.46 2.31
CA GLU A 43 14.61 -0.94 2.03
C GLU A 43 15.76 -1.03 1.01
N GLU A 44 15.80 -0.15 0.01
CA GLU A 44 16.94 -0.08 -0.94
C GLU A 44 18.29 0.14 -0.24
N HIS A 45 18.28 0.55 1.02
CA HIS A 45 19.46 0.75 1.85
C HIS A 45 19.71 -0.38 2.87
N HIS A 46 18.87 -1.42 2.93
CA HIS A 46 18.98 -2.44 3.98
C HIS A 46 18.45 -3.81 3.57
N ASP A 47 19.35 -4.77 3.42
CA ASP A 47 18.98 -6.15 3.13
C ASP A 47 18.35 -6.80 4.37
N GLN A 48 17.22 -7.50 4.17
CA GLN A 48 16.50 -8.39 5.09
C GLN A 48 15.40 -7.75 5.98
N TRP A 49 14.17 -7.77 5.46
CA TRP A 49 12.94 -7.49 6.22
C TRP A 49 11.93 -8.63 6.06
N ALA A 50 12.11 -9.71 6.82
CA ALA A 50 11.20 -10.85 6.78
C ALA A 50 9.75 -10.45 7.10
N ASP A 51 9.56 -9.57 8.09
CA ASP A 51 8.24 -9.08 8.49
C ASP A 51 7.56 -8.27 7.38
N LEU A 52 8.31 -7.44 6.63
CA LEU A 52 7.76 -6.69 5.51
C LEU A 52 7.30 -7.63 4.39
N LEU A 53 8.07 -8.69 4.09
CA LEU A 53 7.69 -9.68 3.08
C LEU A 53 6.42 -10.45 3.48
N GLU A 54 6.26 -10.75 4.76
CA GLU A 54 5.03 -11.36 5.28
C GLU A 54 3.83 -10.42 5.11
N LEU A 55 3.98 -9.15 5.51
CA LEU A 55 2.95 -8.12 5.35
C LEU A 55 2.58 -7.89 3.88
N ASP A 56 3.56 -7.81 2.99
CA ASP A 56 3.35 -7.64 1.55
C ASP A 56 2.59 -8.84 0.96
N THR A 57 2.91 -10.06 1.40
CA THR A 57 2.21 -11.27 0.98
C THR A 57 0.75 -11.25 1.42
N ARG A 58 0.50 -10.89 2.67
CA ARG A 58 -0.86 -10.73 3.24
C ARG A 58 -1.66 -9.67 2.50
N PHE A 59 -1.08 -8.50 2.27
CA PHE A 59 -1.71 -7.42 1.53
C PHE A 59 -2.09 -7.85 0.11
N LYS A 60 -1.18 -8.48 -0.64
CA LYS A 60 -1.45 -9.02 -1.98
C LYS A 60 -2.60 -10.03 -1.97
N ASN A 61 -2.63 -10.91 -0.98
CA ASN A 61 -3.71 -11.90 -0.84
C ASN A 61 -5.07 -11.25 -0.50
N ALA A 62 -5.08 -10.11 0.18
CA ALA A 62 -6.28 -9.36 0.52
C ALA A 62 -6.70 -8.34 -0.57
N SER A 63 -5.96 -8.25 -1.67
CA SER A 63 -6.15 -7.24 -2.71
C SER A 63 -6.39 -7.83 -4.09
N PHE A 64 -6.90 -7.03 -5.02
CA PHE A 64 -7.03 -7.39 -6.43
C PHE A 64 -6.41 -6.33 -7.35
N PRO A 65 -6.00 -6.67 -8.59
CA PRO A 65 -5.44 -5.70 -9.52
C PRO A 65 -6.45 -4.61 -9.90
N SER A 66 -6.08 -3.35 -9.71
CA SER A 66 -6.89 -2.17 -10.10
C SER A 66 -6.92 -1.91 -11.61
N GLY A 67 -5.95 -2.48 -12.35
CA GLY A 67 -5.77 -2.26 -13.79
C GLY A 67 -5.06 -0.95 -14.15
N ARG A 68 -5.00 0.04 -13.25
CA ARG A 68 -4.34 1.35 -13.41
C ARG A 68 -3.69 1.81 -12.10
N CYS A 69 -2.75 2.75 -12.15
CA CYS A 69 -2.20 3.35 -10.94
C CYS A 69 -3.32 4.02 -10.14
N VAL A 70 -3.48 3.68 -8.86
CA VAL A 70 -4.54 4.26 -8.01
C VAL A 70 -4.29 5.73 -7.66
N TRP A 71 -3.02 6.16 -7.64
CA TRP A 71 -2.63 7.58 -7.58
C TRP A 71 -2.78 8.31 -8.93
N GLY A 72 -3.18 7.62 -10.00
CA GLY A 72 -3.30 8.17 -11.35
C GLY A 72 -2.08 7.94 -12.23
N GLU A 73 -2.33 7.79 -13.53
CA GLU A 73 -1.28 7.52 -14.53
C GLU A 73 -0.36 8.73 -14.78
N GLU A 74 -0.87 9.96 -14.59
CA GLU A 74 -0.05 11.18 -14.69
C GLU A 74 1.03 11.22 -13.60
N ASN A 75 0.65 10.90 -12.35
CA ASN A 75 1.59 10.80 -11.24
C ASN A 75 2.58 9.65 -11.44
N ALA A 76 2.09 8.48 -11.88
CA ALA A 76 2.96 7.35 -12.18
C ALA A 76 4.02 7.70 -13.24
N ALA A 77 3.64 8.43 -14.29
CA ALA A 77 4.56 8.87 -15.32
C ALA A 77 5.56 9.92 -14.81
N ALA A 78 5.10 10.88 -13.99
CA ALA A 78 5.94 11.94 -13.43
C ALA A 78 7.01 11.39 -12.47
N GLU A 79 6.63 10.44 -11.62
CA GLU A 79 7.50 9.84 -10.60
C GLU A 79 8.28 8.61 -11.12
N GLY A 80 7.98 8.15 -12.33
CA GLY A 80 8.57 6.94 -12.89
C GLY A 80 8.16 5.65 -12.17
N TRP A 81 6.95 5.64 -11.58
CA TRP A 81 6.41 4.45 -10.91
C TRP A 81 5.97 3.40 -11.92
N ASP A 82 6.22 2.14 -11.56
CA ASP A 82 5.89 0.98 -12.39
C ASP A 82 5.25 -0.14 -11.55
N ARG A 83 4.53 -1.03 -12.24
CA ARG A 83 3.76 -2.14 -11.65
C ARG A 83 4.63 -3.19 -10.95
N GLU A 84 5.91 -3.27 -11.27
CA GLU A 84 6.82 -4.29 -10.72
C GLU A 84 7.38 -3.81 -9.38
N LYS A 85 7.89 -2.58 -9.33
CA LYS A 85 8.54 -1.98 -8.16
C LYS A 85 7.57 -1.29 -7.21
N HIS A 86 6.47 -0.73 -7.72
CA HIS A 86 5.46 0.03 -6.99
C HIS A 86 4.11 -0.67 -7.04
N TRP A 87 4.14 -2.01 -7.07
CA TRP A 87 2.99 -2.90 -7.25
C TRP A 87 1.80 -2.56 -6.34
N TYR A 88 2.04 -2.00 -5.16
CA TYR A 88 1.01 -1.60 -4.20
C TYR A 88 0.09 -0.51 -4.76
N TYR A 89 0.59 0.39 -5.62
CA TYR A 89 -0.23 1.37 -6.33
C TYR A 89 -1.08 0.78 -7.48
N TRP A 90 -0.98 -0.53 -7.76
CA TRP A 90 -1.82 -1.23 -8.74
C TRP A 90 -2.76 -2.24 -8.10
N LEU A 91 -3.01 -2.09 -6.81
CA LEU A 91 -3.89 -2.95 -6.03
C LEU A 91 -5.00 -2.13 -5.38
N LEU A 92 -6.13 -2.79 -5.18
CA LEU A 92 -7.26 -2.30 -4.39
C LEU A 92 -7.67 -3.36 -3.37
N PRO A 93 -8.23 -2.97 -2.20
CA PRO A 93 -8.76 -3.91 -1.23
C PRO A 93 -9.87 -4.76 -1.83
N LYS A 94 -9.90 -6.08 -1.61
CA LYS A 94 -11.01 -6.95 -2.04
C LYS A 94 -12.33 -6.62 -1.34
N LYS A 95 -12.26 -6.00 -0.17
CA LYS A 95 -13.40 -5.62 0.66
C LYS A 95 -13.29 -4.11 0.93
N GLN A 96 -14.14 -3.34 0.27
CA GLN A 96 -14.18 -1.89 0.36
C GLN A 96 -15.39 -1.49 1.22
N GLY A 97 -15.19 -0.54 2.12
CA GLY A 97 -16.26 0.05 2.91
C GLY A 97 -16.99 1.14 2.14
N LEU A 98 -18.12 1.60 2.68
CA LEU A 98 -18.97 2.60 2.04
C LEU A 98 -18.27 3.94 1.81
N ALA A 99 -17.36 4.35 2.71
CA ALA A 99 -16.61 5.59 2.57
C ALA A 99 -15.63 5.52 1.40
N PHE A 100 -14.95 4.38 1.23
CA PHE A 100 -14.07 4.12 0.11
C PHE A 100 -14.81 4.19 -1.23
N GLU A 101 -15.93 3.49 -1.34
CA GLU A 101 -16.73 3.43 -2.58
C GLU A 101 -17.32 4.77 -2.98
N ALA A 102 -17.51 5.70 -2.03
CA ALA A 102 -18.04 7.03 -2.31
C ALA A 102 -17.04 7.95 -3.04
N GLU A 103 -15.74 7.63 -2.99
CA GLU A 103 -14.66 8.47 -3.51
C GLU A 103 -13.87 7.86 -4.68
N TYR A 104 -13.98 6.54 -4.91
CA TYR A 104 -13.19 5.79 -5.91
C TYR A 104 -13.73 5.83 -7.35
#